data_AF-A0A392MHX7-F1
#
_entry.id   AF-A0A392MHX7-F1
#
_cell.length_a   1.000
_cell.length_b   1.000
_cell.length_c   1.000
_cell.angle_alpha   90.00
_cell.angle_beta   90.00
_cell.angle_gamma   90.00
#
_symmetry.space_group_name_H-M   'P 1'
#
loop_
_entity.id
_entity.type
_entity.pdbx_description
1 polymer ?
#
loop_
_entity_poly.entity_id
_entity_poly.type
_entity_poly.pdbx_seq_one_letter_code
_entity_poly.pdbx_strand_id
1 'polypeptide(L)'
;MCHEALKYLKKGGPGRSTSSGGAIINISATLHYTASWYQIHVSAAKAAVDATTRNLALEWGADYDIRVNGIAPGPISGTPG
;
A
#
# COMPACT_ATOMS: atom_id res chain seq x y z
N MET A 1 12.70 1.90 -3.94
CA MET A 1 12.04 1.09 -2.89
C MET A 1 11.77 -0.31 -3.43
N CYS A 2 11.99 -1.34 -2.61
CA CYS A 2 11.45 -2.71 -2.77
C CYS A 2 11.78 -3.56 -4.02
N HIS A 3 12.88 -3.30 -4.74
CA HIS A 3 13.26 -4.12 -5.91
C HIS A 3 13.43 -5.62 -5.56
N GLU A 4 13.89 -5.94 -4.36
CA GLU A 4 14.00 -7.34 -3.91
C GLU A 4 12.63 -8.03 -3.73
N ALA A 5 11.62 -7.29 -3.26
CA ALA A 5 10.27 -7.82 -3.12
C ALA A 5 9.67 -8.18 -4.48
N LEU A 6 10.08 -7.48 -5.56
CA LEU A 6 9.60 -7.73 -6.92
C LEU A 6 9.89 -9.17 -7.38
N LYS A 7 11.03 -9.75 -6.97
CA LYS A 7 11.39 -11.14 -7.32
C LYS A 7 10.36 -12.13 -6.77
N TYR A 8 9.88 -11.89 -5.55
CA TYR A 8 8.87 -12.73 -4.89
C TYR A 8 7.47 -12.47 -5.44
N LEU A 9 7.14 -11.21 -5.74
CA LEU A 9 5.83 -10.83 -6.29
C LEU A 9 5.62 -11.35 -7.71
N LYS A 10 6.67 -11.43 -8.53
CA LYS A 10 6.64 -12.01 -9.89
C LYS A 10 6.56 -13.54 -9.88
N LYS A 11 7.30 -14.19 -8.99
CA LYS A 11 7.43 -15.67 -8.98
C LYS A 11 6.19 -16.37 -8.40
N GLY A 12 5.37 -15.64 -7.64
CA GLY A 12 4.33 -16.22 -6.80
C GLY A 12 4.95 -16.94 -5.60
N GLY A 13 4.32 -16.85 -4.43
CA GLY A 13 4.75 -17.64 -3.27
C GLY A 13 4.58 -19.16 -3.51
N PRO A 14 5.13 -20.02 -2.64
CA PRO A 14 4.93 -21.47 -2.73
C PRO A 14 3.44 -21.82 -2.87
N GLY A 15 3.08 -22.58 -3.92
CA GLY A 15 1.69 -22.96 -4.21
C GLY A 15 0.89 -22.02 -5.11
N ARG A 16 1.49 -20.94 -5.63
CA ARG A 16 0.84 -20.02 -6.58
C ARG A 16 1.31 -20.26 -8.01
N SER A 17 0.37 -20.32 -8.96
CA SER A 17 0.65 -20.37 -10.41
C SER A 17 1.48 -19.16 -10.83
N THR A 18 2.49 -19.36 -11.68
CA THR A 18 3.31 -18.29 -12.28
C THR A 18 2.55 -17.46 -13.33
N SER A 19 1.28 -17.80 -13.59
CA SER A 19 0.45 -17.17 -14.61
C SER A 19 -0.22 -15.85 -14.21
N SER A 20 -0.09 -15.42 -12.94
CA SER A 20 -0.71 -14.19 -12.43
C SER A 20 0.26 -13.41 -11.56
N GLY A 21 0.31 -12.09 -11.70
CA GLY A 21 1.16 -11.23 -10.91
C GLY A 21 0.78 -11.19 -9.42
N GLY A 22 1.66 -10.59 -8.63
CA GLY A 22 1.55 -10.46 -7.18
C GLY A 22 0.48 -9.46 -6.73
N ALA A 23 0.34 -9.32 -5.40
CA ALA A 23 -0.50 -8.27 -4.82
C ALA A 23 0.19 -7.61 -3.62
N ILE A 24 0.04 -6.30 -3.50
CA ILE A 24 0.51 -5.49 -2.38
C ILE A 24 -0.71 -4.82 -1.75
N ILE A 25 -0.82 -4.91 -0.42
CA ILE A 25 -1.85 -4.25 0.37
C ILE A 25 -1.15 -3.32 1.37
N ASN A 26 -1.40 -2.03 1.26
CA ASN A 26 -0.85 -1.01 2.12
C ASN A 26 -1.89 -0.57 3.15
N ILE A 27 -1.47 -0.35 4.40
CA ILE A 27 -2.34 0.18 5.45
C ILE A 27 -2.13 1.69 5.57
N SER A 28 -3.14 2.44 5.14
CA SER A 28 -3.20 3.89 5.22
C SER A 28 -4.04 4.36 6.43
N ALA A 29 -4.54 5.59 6.40
CA ALA A 29 -5.50 6.15 7.34
C ALA A 29 -6.33 7.22 6.63
N THR A 30 -7.42 7.68 7.23
CA THR A 30 -8.23 8.78 6.66
C THR A 30 -7.77 10.17 7.13
N LEU A 31 -6.78 10.24 8.04
CA LEU A 31 -6.34 11.45 8.74
C LEU A 31 -5.71 12.52 7.85
N HIS A 32 -5.32 12.19 6.63
CA HIS A 32 -4.77 13.13 5.65
C HIS A 32 -5.76 13.53 4.55
N TYR A 33 -6.95 12.91 4.52
CA TYR A 33 -8.01 13.34 3.62
C TYR A 33 -8.57 14.70 4.03
N THR A 34 -8.53 14.98 5.33
CA THR A 34 -8.85 16.29 5.93
C THR A 34 -7.81 16.63 6.99
N ALA A 35 -7.75 17.88 7.46
CA ALA A 35 -6.90 18.22 8.59
C ALA A 35 -7.42 17.58 9.89
N SER A 36 -6.52 17.08 10.73
CA SER A 36 -6.84 16.50 12.04
C SER A 36 -5.90 17.08 13.10
N TRP A 37 -6.45 17.56 14.22
CA TRP A 37 -5.67 18.15 15.31
C TRP A 37 -4.71 17.12 15.90
N TYR A 38 -3.47 17.55 16.16
CA TYR A 38 -2.41 16.73 16.78
C TYR A 38 -1.93 15.52 15.94
N GLN A 39 -2.36 15.39 14.68
CA GLN A 39 -2.05 14.23 13.82
C GLN A 39 -1.06 14.56 12.68
N ILE A 40 -0.37 15.70 12.71
CA ILE A 40 0.47 16.17 11.58
C ILE A 40 1.48 15.14 11.06
N HIS A 41 2.12 14.39 11.96
CA HIS A 41 3.14 13.40 11.62
C HIS A 41 2.54 12.18 10.91
N VAL A 42 1.43 11.65 11.43
CA VAL A 42 0.75 10.50 10.81
C VAL A 42 0.02 10.90 9.52
N SER A 43 -0.57 12.09 9.46
CA SER A 43 -1.19 12.60 8.22
C SER A 43 -0.15 12.71 7.10
N ALA A 44 1.03 13.27 7.35
CA ALA A 44 2.10 13.32 6.36
C ALA A 44 2.56 11.91 5.92
N ALA A 45 2.76 11.01 6.88
CA ALA A 45 3.19 9.65 6.59
C ALA A 45 2.17 8.85 5.76
N LYS A 46 0.88 8.95 6.10
CA LYS A 46 -0.19 8.19 5.42
C LYS A 46 -0.55 8.77 4.06
N ALA A 47 -0.41 10.08 3.87
CA ALA A 47 -0.44 10.69 2.53
C ALA A 47 0.67 10.13 1.62
N ALA A 48 1.88 9.92 2.15
CA ALA A 48 2.98 9.32 1.41
C ALA A 48 2.72 7.84 1.05
N VAL A 49 2.06 7.07 1.94
CA VAL A 49 1.62 5.70 1.64
C VAL A 49 0.60 5.66 0.51
N ASP A 50 -0.36 6.58 0.50
CA ASP A 50 -1.36 6.68 -0.58
C ASP A 50 -0.72 7.04 -1.92
N ALA A 51 0.22 7.99 -1.93
CA ALA A 51 0.98 8.34 -3.13
C ALA A 51 1.80 7.16 -3.63
N THR A 52 2.49 6.45 -2.72
CA THR A 52 3.27 5.24 -3.04
C THR A 52 2.38 4.14 -3.63
N THR A 53 1.19 3.94 -3.06
CA THR A 53 0.21 2.96 -3.56
C THR A 53 -0.17 3.24 -5.01
N ARG A 54 -0.51 4.49 -5.34
CA ARG A 54 -0.89 4.89 -6.71
C ARG A 54 0.27 4.79 -7.69
N ASN A 55 1.45 5.26 -7.31
CA ASN A 55 2.62 5.21 -8.19
C ASN A 55 3.05 3.75 -8.46
N LEU A 56 3.09 2.89 -7.45
CA LEU A 56 3.41 1.47 -7.65
C LEU A 56 2.32 0.74 -8.44
N ALA A 57 1.05 1.08 -8.27
CA ALA A 57 -0.03 0.52 -9.09
C ALA A 57 0.18 0.87 -10.58
N LEU A 58 0.60 2.10 -10.88
CA LEU A 58 0.91 2.53 -12.24
C LEU A 58 2.14 1.81 -12.80
N GLU A 59 3.26 1.86 -12.07
CA GLU A 59 4.54 1.31 -12.52
C GLU A 59 4.49 -0.23 -12.62
N TRP A 60 4.00 -0.92 -11.60
CA TRP A 60 4.12 -2.38 -11.51
C TRP A 60 2.86 -3.13 -11.96
N GLY A 61 1.72 -2.45 -12.00
CA GLY A 61 0.49 -3.00 -12.58
C GLY A 61 0.63 -3.21 -14.08
N ALA A 62 1.19 -2.21 -14.79
CA ALA A 62 1.38 -2.28 -16.24
C ALA A 62 2.45 -3.30 -16.65
N ASP A 63 3.61 -3.27 -16.00
CA ASP A 63 4.77 -4.07 -16.44
C ASP A 63 4.75 -5.51 -15.91
N TYR A 64 4.14 -5.75 -14.74
CA TYR A 64 4.32 -6.98 -13.99
C TYR A 64 3.02 -7.64 -13.51
N ASP A 65 1.85 -7.12 -13.90
CA ASP A 65 0.53 -7.59 -13.44
C ASP A 65 0.39 -7.58 -11.90
N ILE A 66 1.12 -6.68 -11.22
CA ILE A 66 1.09 -6.57 -9.76
C ILE A 66 0.03 -5.57 -9.34
N ARG A 67 -0.96 -6.03 -8.59
CA ARG A 67 -2.01 -5.16 -8.04
C ARG A 67 -1.54 -4.51 -6.74
N VAL A 68 -1.70 -3.20 -6.63
CA VAL A 68 -1.34 -2.45 -5.42
C VAL A 68 -2.55 -1.68 -4.93
N ASN A 69 -3.00 -1.98 -3.71
CA ASN A 69 -4.20 -1.36 -3.13
C ASN A 69 -3.93 -0.87 -1.72
N GLY A 70 -4.58 0.22 -1.33
CA GLY A 70 -4.53 0.78 0.01
C GLY A 70 -5.84 0.51 0.75
N ILE A 71 -5.75 0.16 2.02
CA ILE A 71 -6.89 0.12 2.95
C ILE A 71 -6.67 1.26 3.94
N ALA A 72 -7.64 2.16 4.07
CA ALA A 72 -7.63 3.24 5.06
C ALA A 72 -8.66 2.94 6.16
N PRO A 73 -8.25 2.32 7.28
CA PRO A 73 -9.13 2.13 8.41
C PRO A 73 -9.55 3.48 9.00
N GLY A 74 -10.77 3.52 9.53
CA GLY A 74 -11.20 4.57 10.44
C GLY A 74 -10.69 4.35 11.86
N PRO A 75 -11.16 5.15 12.82
CA PRO A 75 -10.75 5.04 14.22
C PRO A 75 -10.99 3.64 14.80
N ILE A 76 -9.99 3.10 15.48
CA ILE A 76 -10.07 1.79 16.13
C ILE A 76 -10.13 1.95 17.64
N SER A 77 -11.03 1.21 18.29
CA SER A 77 -11.18 1.26 19.74
C SER A 77 -9.90 0.82 20.44
N GLY A 78 -9.43 1.62 21.40
CA GLY A 78 -8.26 1.30 22.23
C GLY A 78 -6.91 1.64 21.60
N THR A 79 -6.87 2.40 20.50
CA THR A 79 -5.63 2.87 19.86
C THR A 79 -5.53 4.41 19.88
N PRO A 80 -4.32 4.99 19.77
CA PRO A 80 -4.12 6.44 19.68
C PRO A 80 -4.69 7.10 18.41
N GLY A 81 -5.17 6.29 17.46
CA GLY A 81 -5.77 6.63 16.17
C GLY A 81 -6.44 5.41 15.58
#